data_AF-A0A8D5ZAP8-F1
#
_entry.id   AF-A0A8D5ZAP8-F1
#
_cell.length_a   1.000
_cell.length_b   1.000
_cell.length_c   1.000
_cell.angle_alpha   90.00
_cell.angle_beta   90.00
_cell.angle_gamma   90.00
#
_symmetry.space_group_name_H-M   'P 1'
#
loop_
_entity.id
_entity.type
_entity.pdbx_description
1 polymer ?
#
loop_
_entity_poly.entity_id
_entity_poly.type
_entity_poly.pdbx_seq_one_letter_code
_entity_poly.pdbx_strand_id
1 'polypeptide(L)'
;MILPVIIAILLAFLSNFIVYLLGKLYIDKKINTTLNNIYSIDTNVERIVSPKRKDRKIRIMSRRISRYRNTLFKYNMYKTISLVLLYFTILTIISDYIKGAVIIPIPNQVIDGKPGFLTIPNGAYLIFLIAFLSFLWLSIRPIGK
;
A
#
# COMPACT_ATOMS: atom_id res chain seq x y z
N MET A 1 8.03 -7.62 28.05
CA MET A 1 8.59 -6.56 27.17
C MET A 1 8.61 -6.89 25.68
N ILE A 2 8.60 -8.16 25.26
CA ILE A 2 8.51 -8.55 23.85
C ILE A 2 7.08 -8.42 23.28
N LEU A 3 6.07 -8.58 24.14
CA LEU A 3 4.66 -8.55 23.73
C LEU A 3 4.24 -7.26 22.98
N PRO A 4 4.59 -6.03 23.44
CA PRO A 4 4.30 -4.80 22.69
C PRO A 4 4.93 -4.75 21.30
N VAL A 5 6.15 -5.29 21.17
CA VAL A 5 6.90 -5.38 19.90
C VAL A 5 6.18 -6.30 18.93
N ILE A 6 5.78 -7.49 19.40
CA ILE A 6 5.03 -8.45 18.59
C ILE A 6 3.69 -7.84 18.16
N ILE A 7 2.95 -7.22 19.08
CA ILE A 7 1.66 -6.59 18.78
C ILE A 7 1.83 -5.48 17.73
N ALA A 8 2.85 -4.63 17.86
CA ALA A 8 3.14 -3.58 16.89
C ALA A 8 3.40 -4.15 15.48
N ILE A 9 4.25 -5.18 15.37
CA ILE A 9 4.55 -5.84 14.09
C ILE A 9 3.29 -6.49 13.50
N LEU A 10 2.50 -7.17 14.33
CA LEU A 10 1.31 -7.90 13.91
C LEU A 10 0.20 -6.94 13.46
N LEU A 11 0.02 -5.80 14.15
CA LEU A 11 -0.85 -4.72 13.71
C LEU A 11 -0.38 -4.13 12.39
N ALA A 12 0.91 -3.84 12.22
CA ALA A 12 1.46 -3.33 10.96
C ALA A 12 1.21 -4.30 9.78
N PHE A 13 1.41 -5.60 10.01
CA PHE A 13 1.12 -6.64 9.03
C PHE A 13 -0.37 -6.71 8.69
N LEU A 14 -1.24 -6.85 9.69
CA LEU A 14 -2.70 -6.94 9.50
C LEU A 14 -3.25 -5.72 8.77
N SER A 15 -2.76 -4.53 9.10
CA SER A 15 -3.13 -3.27 8.44
C SER A 15 -2.88 -3.33 6.94
N ASN A 16 -1.65 -3.67 6.56
CA ASN A 16 -1.27 -3.79 5.16
C ASN A 16 -2.01 -4.93 4.47
N PHE A 17 -2.26 -6.03 5.18
CA PHE A 17 -2.99 -7.19 4.66
C PHE A 17 -4.48 -6.88 4.41
N ILE A 18 -5.14 -6.16 5.31
CA ILE A 18 -6.54 -5.72 5.14
C ILE A 18 -6.65 -4.82 3.91
N VAL A 19 -5.75 -3.84 3.77
CA VAL A 19 -5.75 -2.96 2.58
C VAL A 19 -5.46 -3.74 1.31
N TYR A 20 -4.56 -4.73 1.36
CA TYR A 20 -4.33 -5.64 0.24
C TYR A 20 -5.60 -6.40 -0.14
N LEU A 21 -6.33 -6.98 0.82
CA LEU A 21 -7.58 -7.70 0.56
C LEU A 21 -8.65 -6.78 -0.05
N LEU A 22 -8.85 -5.58 0.51
CA LEU A 22 -9.78 -4.58 -0.03
C LEU A 22 -9.40 -4.18 -1.47
N GLY A 23 -8.11 -3.97 -1.71
CA GLY A 23 -7.57 -3.72 -3.05
C GLY A 23 -7.87 -4.87 -4.01
N LYS A 24 -7.55 -6.10 -3.62
CA LYS A 24 -7.70 -7.30 -4.45
C LYS A 24 -9.16 -7.60 -4.79
N LEU A 25 -10.06 -7.49 -3.82
CA LEU A 25 -11.46 -7.88 -3.98
C LEU A 25 -12.24 -6.85 -4.80
N TYR A 26 -11.97 -5.55 -4.62
CA TYR A 26 -12.80 -4.49 -5.21
C TYR A 26 -12.09 -3.70 -6.30
N ILE A 27 -10.83 -3.32 -6.06
CA ILE A 27 -10.10 -2.40 -6.93
C ILE A 27 -9.54 -3.17 -8.13
N ASP A 28 -8.80 -4.26 -7.90
CA ASP A 28 -8.15 -5.02 -8.97
C ASP A 28 -9.14 -5.55 -10.02
N LYS A 29 -10.33 -5.99 -9.58
CA LYS A 29 -11.39 -6.42 -10.49
C LYS A 29 -11.86 -5.30 -11.43
N LYS A 30 -12.07 -4.10 -10.90
CA LYS A 30 -12.49 -2.93 -11.70
C LYS A 30 -11.38 -2.46 -12.63
N ILE A 31 -10.15 -2.54 -12.15
CA ILE A 31 -8.95 -2.17 -12.90
C ILE A 31 -8.73 -3.13 -14.07
N ASN A 32 -8.79 -4.44 -13.86
CA ASN A 32 -8.67 -5.43 -14.93
C ASN A 32 -9.79 -5.31 -15.96
N THR A 33 -11.02 -5.07 -15.51
CA THR A 33 -12.15 -4.80 -16.44
C THR A 33 -11.87 -3.57 -17.29
N THR A 34 -11.32 -2.52 -16.68
CA THR A 34 -10.99 -1.26 -17.36
C THR A 34 -9.85 -1.45 -18.36
N LEU A 35 -8.81 -2.20 -17.99
CA LEU A 35 -7.70 -2.55 -18.88
C LEU A 35 -8.17 -3.41 -20.05
N ASN A 36 -8.99 -4.42 -19.81
CA ASN A 36 -9.56 -5.25 -20.88
C ASN A 36 -10.38 -4.42 -21.88
N ASN A 37 -11.13 -3.42 -21.40
CA ASN A 37 -11.83 -2.49 -22.26
C ASN A 37 -10.86 -1.65 -23.12
N ILE A 38 -9.73 -1.22 -22.58
CA ILE A 38 -8.68 -0.51 -23.34
C ILE A 38 -8.04 -1.44 -24.37
N TYR A 39 -7.65 -2.67 -24.01
CA TYR A 39 -7.08 -3.64 -24.94
C TYR A 39 -8.04 -4.02 -26.06
N SER A 40 -9.32 -4.16 -25.77
CA SER A 40 -10.36 -4.41 -26.79
C SER A 40 -10.48 -3.23 -27.77
N ILE A 41 -10.21 -2.01 -27.31
CA ILE A 41 -10.24 -0.82 -28.15
C ILE A 41 -9.01 -0.80 -29.07
N ASP A 42 -7.81 -1.08 -28.53
CA ASP A 42 -6.57 -1.09 -29.29
C ASP A 42 -6.59 -2.14 -30.41
N THR A 43 -6.97 -3.38 -30.07
CA THR A 43 -7.10 -4.47 -31.06
C THR A 43 -8.11 -4.15 -32.18
N ASN A 44 -9.20 -3.44 -31.86
CA ASN A 44 -10.20 -3.00 -32.85
C ASN A 44 -9.74 -1.83 -33.73
N VAL A 45 -8.72 -1.08 -33.29
CA VAL A 45 -8.11 0.01 -34.05
C VAL A 45 -7.00 -0.53 -34.95
N GLU A 46 -6.22 -1.51 -34.48
CA GLU A 46 -5.19 -2.18 -35.28
C GLU A 46 -5.74 -2.89 -36.52
N ARG A 47 -6.95 -3.46 -36.43
CA ARG A 47 -7.63 -4.11 -37.57
C ARG A 47 -8.03 -3.15 -38.70
N ILE A 48 -7.85 -1.84 -38.54
CA ILE A 48 -8.23 -0.84 -39.54
C ILE A 48 -7.06 -0.57 -40.48
N VAL A 49 -7.19 -1.04 -41.71
CA VAL A 49 -6.16 -0.90 -42.76
C VAL A 49 -5.98 0.56 -43.21
N SER A 50 -7.03 1.38 -43.17
CA SER A 50 -6.97 2.78 -43.63
C SER A 50 -6.39 3.72 -42.56
N PRO A 51 -5.25 4.41 -42.81
CA PRO A 51 -4.62 5.31 -41.84
C PRO A 51 -5.53 6.45 -41.40
N LYS A 52 -6.21 7.10 -42.35
CA LYS A 52 -7.16 8.20 -42.07
C LYS A 52 -8.33 7.76 -41.17
N ARG A 53 -8.86 6.54 -41.37
CA ARG A 53 -9.95 6.00 -40.53
C ARG A 53 -9.43 5.59 -39.16
N LYS A 54 -8.21 5.05 -39.09
CA LYS A 54 -7.52 4.69 -37.86
C LYS A 54 -7.33 5.92 -36.96
N ASP A 55 -6.78 7.00 -37.48
CA ASP A 55 -6.57 8.25 -36.73
C ASP A 55 -7.86 8.88 -36.21
N ARG A 56 -8.92 8.87 -37.02
CA ARG A 56 -10.23 9.38 -36.60
C ARG A 56 -10.80 8.54 -35.44
N LYS A 57 -10.67 7.22 -35.50
CA LYS A 57 -11.16 6.31 -34.46
C LYS A 57 -10.32 6.42 -33.18
N ILE A 58 -9.00 6.54 -33.30
CA ILE A 58 -8.08 6.82 -32.18
C ILE A 58 -8.48 8.13 -31.48
N ARG A 59 -8.74 9.21 -32.22
CA ARG A 59 -9.17 10.50 -31.64
C ARG A 59 -10.50 10.42 -30.89
N ILE A 60 -11.44 9.59 -31.36
CA ILE A 60 -12.73 9.37 -30.68
C ILE A 60 -12.52 8.53 -29.42
N MET A 61 -11.65 7.51 -29.50
CA MET A 61 -11.38 6.56 -28.43
C MET A 61 -10.43 7.11 -27.36
N SER A 62 -9.57 8.09 -27.68
CA SER A 62 -8.65 8.73 -26.73
C SER A 62 -9.39 9.37 -25.56
N ARG A 63 -10.59 9.94 -25.79
CA ARG A 63 -11.47 10.43 -24.73
C ARG A 63 -11.98 9.31 -23.82
N ARG A 64 -12.25 8.11 -24.35
CA ARG A 64 -12.65 6.94 -23.55
C ARG A 64 -11.47 6.39 -22.75
N ILE A 65 -10.31 6.25 -23.38
CA ILE A 65 -9.06 5.80 -22.72
C ILE A 65 -8.68 6.78 -21.60
N SER A 66 -8.79 8.10 -21.84
CA SER A 66 -8.55 9.12 -20.83
C SER A 66 -9.51 8.98 -19.63
N ARG A 67 -10.80 8.72 -19.87
CA ARG A 67 -11.75 8.44 -18.77
C ARG A 67 -11.36 7.20 -17.99
N TYR A 68 -11.02 6.11 -18.67
CA TYR A 68 -10.58 4.87 -18.03
C TYR A 68 -9.30 5.04 -17.22
N ARG A 69 -8.34 5.82 -17.72
CA ARG A 69 -7.12 6.19 -16.99
C ARG A 69 -7.44 7.05 -15.76
N ASN A 70 -8.36 8.01 -15.87
CA ASN A 70 -8.82 8.79 -14.72
C ASN A 70 -9.54 7.93 -13.68
N THR A 71 -10.31 6.94 -14.12
CA THR A 71 -10.97 5.97 -13.25
C THR A 71 -9.93 5.11 -12.51
N LEU A 72 -8.92 4.60 -13.22
CA LEU A 72 -7.78 3.88 -12.64
C LEU A 72 -7.06 4.72 -11.59
N PHE A 73 -6.76 5.97 -11.93
CA PHE A 73 -6.10 6.91 -11.01
C PHE A 73 -6.95 7.16 -9.76
N LYS A 74 -8.26 7.39 -9.90
CA LYS A 74 -9.19 7.57 -8.77
C LYS A 74 -9.19 6.37 -7.83
N TYR A 75 -9.28 5.14 -8.37
CA TYR A 75 -9.27 3.95 -7.53
C TYR A 75 -7.92 3.75 -6.81
N ASN A 76 -6.80 4.07 -7.46
CA ASN A 76 -5.51 4.08 -6.80
C ASN A 76 -5.43 5.14 -5.70
N MET A 77 -5.94 6.35 -5.93
CA MET A 77 -6.02 7.37 -4.88
C MET A 77 -6.87 6.89 -3.69
N TYR A 78 -8.02 6.27 -3.92
CA TYR A 78 -8.84 5.72 -2.83
C TYR A 78 -8.08 4.67 -2.03
N LYS A 79 -7.35 3.77 -2.72
CA LYS A 79 -6.50 2.77 -2.07
C LYS A 79 -5.45 3.42 -1.16
N THR A 80 -4.75 4.43 -1.66
CA THR A 80 -3.73 5.15 -0.89
C THR A 80 -4.33 5.93 0.28
N ILE A 81 -5.45 6.63 0.07
CA ILE A 81 -6.13 7.38 1.14
C ILE A 81 -6.62 6.44 2.23
N SER A 82 -7.24 5.30 1.87
CA SER A 82 -7.67 4.29 2.84
C SER A 82 -6.49 3.75 3.65
N LEU A 83 -5.33 3.53 3.02
CA LEU A 83 -4.13 3.07 3.69
C LEU A 83 -3.59 4.10 4.69
N VAL A 84 -3.56 5.38 4.29
CA VAL A 84 -3.12 6.49 5.16
C VAL A 84 -4.09 6.68 6.33
N LEU A 85 -5.40 6.64 6.10
CA LEU A 85 -6.39 6.75 7.17
C LEU A 85 -6.24 5.60 8.17
N LEU A 86 -6.15 4.36 7.68
CA LEU A 86 -6.01 3.17 8.51
C LEU A 86 -4.69 3.20 9.29
N TYR A 87 -3.61 3.70 8.69
CA TYR A 87 -2.35 3.97 9.38
C TYR A 87 -2.54 4.93 10.55
N PHE A 88 -3.14 6.09 10.33
CA PHE A 88 -3.35 7.07 11.40
C PHE A 88 -4.25 6.54 12.52
N THR A 89 -5.32 5.80 12.19
CA THR A 89 -6.21 5.19 13.20
C THR A 89 -5.46 4.18 14.07
N ILE A 90 -4.58 3.38 13.48
CA ILE A 90 -3.84 2.37 14.24
C ILE A 90 -2.69 3.00 15.01
N LEU A 91 -2.09 4.06 14.47
CA LEU A 91 -1.06 4.83 15.14
C LEU A 91 -1.62 5.51 16.42
N THR A 92 -2.84 6.05 16.38
CA THR A 92 -3.49 6.59 17.60
C THR A 92 -3.77 5.48 18.61
N ILE A 93 -4.23 4.29 18.18
CA ILE A 93 -4.44 3.14 19.07
C ILE A 93 -3.13 2.70 19.73
N ILE A 94 -2.04 2.62 18.97
CA ILE A 94 -0.73 2.23 19.51
C ILE A 94 -0.23 3.28 20.51
N SER A 95 -0.40 4.57 20.21
CA SER A 95 -0.03 5.66 21.11
C SER A 95 -0.78 5.62 22.44
N ASP A 96 -2.09 5.36 22.41
CA ASP A 96 -2.93 5.42 23.60
C ASP A 96 -2.85 4.15 24.46
N TYR A 97 -2.78 2.98 23.82
CA TYR A 97 -2.92 1.68 24.48
C TYR A 97 -1.62 0.88 24.59
N ILE A 98 -0.64 1.11 23.72
CA ILE A 98 0.64 0.38 23.73
C ILE A 98 1.74 1.30 24.27
N LYS A 99 1.61 1.65 25.56
CA LYS A 99 2.66 2.35 26.30
C LYS A 99 3.74 1.33 26.68
N GLY A 100 4.76 1.21 25.84
CA GLY A 100 5.84 0.24 26.03
C GLY A 100 7.19 0.82 25.67
N ALA A 101 8.09 0.88 26.64
CA ALA A 101 9.49 1.12 26.36
C ALA A 101 10.09 -0.11 25.64
N VAL A 102 10.80 0.13 24.56
CA VAL A 102 11.53 -0.93 23.85
C VAL A 102 12.95 -0.93 24.39
N ILE A 103 13.40 -2.11 24.80
CA ILE A 103 14.80 -2.32 25.16
C ILE A 103 15.52 -2.91 23.96
N ILE A 104 16.52 -2.22 23.46
CA ILE A 104 17.43 -2.71 22.42
C ILE A 104 18.77 -3.03 23.11
N PRO A 105 19.24 -4.28 23.06
CA PRO A 105 20.58 -4.59 23.54
C PRO A 105 21.61 -3.88 22.65
N ILE A 106 22.53 -3.12 23.24
CA ILE A 106 23.63 -2.50 22.51
C ILE A 106 24.78 -3.52 22.49
N PRO A 107 25.16 -4.05 21.33
CA PRO A 107 26.31 -4.94 21.25
C PRO A 107 27.56 -4.19 21.73
N ASN A 108 28.35 -4.82 22.60
CA ASN A 108 29.67 -4.35 23.06
C ASN A 108 29.69 -3.16 24.03
N GLN A 109 28.55 -2.68 24.54
CA GLN A 109 28.53 -1.80 25.70
C GLN A 109 28.29 -2.63 26.96
N VAL A 110 29.20 -2.55 27.92
CA VAL A 110 29.07 -3.16 29.25
C VAL A 110 29.14 -2.03 30.26
N ILE A 111 28.07 -1.85 31.04
CA ILE A 111 28.02 -0.90 32.15
C ILE A 111 27.89 -1.76 33.41
N ASP A 112 28.86 -1.66 34.32
CA ASP A 112 28.93 -2.45 35.56
C ASP A 112 28.73 -3.97 35.37
N GLY A 113 29.39 -4.56 34.37
CA GLY A 113 29.35 -6.01 34.13
C GLY A 113 28.03 -6.55 33.56
N LYS A 114 27.05 -5.68 33.27
CA LYS A 114 25.79 -6.05 32.60
C LYS A 114 25.80 -5.59 31.14
N PRO A 115 25.19 -6.35 30.21
CA PRO A 115 25.00 -5.89 28.85
C PRO A 115 24.25 -4.55 28.85
N GLY A 116 24.77 -3.58 28.12
CA GLY A 116 24.19 -2.26 27.97
C GLY A 116 22.86 -2.37 27.23
N PHE A 117 21.82 -1.79 27.83
CA PHE A 117 20.47 -1.79 27.28
C PHE A 117 20.05 -0.35 26.97
N LEU A 118 19.72 -0.06 25.72
CA LEU A 118 19.06 1.19 25.36
C LEU A 118 17.57 1.03 25.59
N THR A 119 17.01 1.82 26.51
CA THR A 119 15.56 1.86 26.72
C THR A 119 15.00 3.06 25.97
N ILE A 120 14.20 2.81 24.94
CA ILE A 120 13.52 3.85 24.16
C ILE A 120 12.09 3.99 24.69
N PRO A 121 11.74 5.09 25.39
CA PRO A 121 10.38 5.37 25.78
C PRO A 121 9.50 5.46 24.52
N ASN A 122 8.32 4.84 24.53
CA ASN A 122 7.43 4.72 23.37
C ASN A 122 8.09 4.05 22.14
N GLY A 123 9.15 3.25 22.30
CA GLY A 123 9.82 2.59 21.17
C GLY A 123 8.90 1.66 20.35
N ALA A 124 7.78 1.20 20.91
CA ALA A 124 6.78 0.41 20.19
C ALA A 124 6.20 1.18 18.98
N TYR A 125 6.12 2.51 19.08
CA TYR A 125 5.74 3.39 17.97
C TYR A 125 6.74 3.32 16.80
N LEU A 126 8.04 3.41 17.10
CA LEU A 126 9.09 3.37 16.08
C LEU A 126 9.11 2.00 15.39
N ILE A 127 8.94 0.93 16.17
CA ILE A 127 8.85 -0.43 15.62
C ILE A 127 7.63 -0.57 14.72
N PHE A 128 6.47 -0.05 15.13
CA PHE A 128 5.28 -0.06 14.29
C PHE A 128 5.52 0.68 12.97
N LEU A 129 6.13 1.87 13.02
CA LEU A 129 6.40 2.68 11.83
C LEU A 129 7.33 1.95 10.86
N ILE A 130 8.42 1.38 11.36
CA ILE A 130 9.38 0.60 10.56
C ILE A 130 8.68 -0.63 9.97
N ALA A 131 7.93 -1.37 10.78
CA ALA A 131 7.20 -2.56 10.33
C ALA A 131 6.15 -2.20 9.27
N PHE A 132 5.40 -1.11 9.48
CA PHE A 132 4.38 -0.65 8.54
C PHE A 132 4.97 -0.29 7.18
N LEU A 133 6.07 0.47 7.16
CA LEU A 133 6.82 0.78 5.93
C LEU A 133 7.39 -0.49 5.29
N SER A 134 7.89 -1.44 6.09
CA SER A 134 8.43 -2.70 5.58
C SER A 134 7.38 -3.60 4.94
N PHE A 135 6.09 -3.44 5.29
CA PHE A 135 4.96 -4.18 4.73
C PHE A 135 4.17 -3.40 3.67
N LEU A 136 4.57 -2.18 3.34
CA LEU A 136 3.87 -1.31 2.38
C LEU A 136 3.79 -1.90 0.96
N TRP A 137 4.74 -2.77 0.61
CA TRP A 137 4.73 -3.49 -0.67
C TRP A 137 3.56 -4.48 -0.80
N LEU A 138 3.04 -5.03 0.31
CA LEU A 138 1.88 -5.93 0.30
C LEU A 138 0.63 -5.18 -0.13
N SER A 139 0.46 -3.98 0.38
CA SER A 139 -0.70 -3.14 0.13
C SER A 139 -0.61 -2.45 -1.24
N ILE A 140 0.56 -1.97 -1.67
CA ILE A 140 0.76 -1.26 -2.94
C ILE A 140 1.31 -2.20 -4.02
N ARG A 141 0.72 -3.39 -4.19
CA ARG A 141 1.09 -4.24 -5.32
C ARG A 141 0.80 -3.49 -6.64
N PRO A 142 1.79 -3.34 -7.54
CA PRO A 142 1.57 -2.67 -8.81
C PRO A 142 0.56 -3.44 -9.64
N ILE A 143 -0.41 -2.71 -10.16
CA ILE A 143 -1.38 -3.19 -11.14
C ILE A 143 -0.64 -3.52 -12.43
N GLY A 144 -0.78 -4.77 -12.90
CA GLY A 144 -0.23 -5.18 -14.20
C GLY A 144 0.85 -6.26 -14.12
N LYS A 145 0.49 -7.42 -13.56
CA LYS A 145 1.06 -8.71 -13.97
C LYS A 145 -0.07 -9.64 -14.35
#